data_AF-A0A225VXP6-F1
#
_entry.id   AF-A0A225VXP6-F1
#
_cell.length_a   1.000
_cell.length_b   1.000
_cell.length_c   1.000
_cell.angle_alpha   90.00
_cell.angle_beta   90.00
_cell.angle_gamma   90.00
#
_symmetry.space_group_name_H-M   'P 1'
#
loop_
_entity.id
_entity.type
_entity.pdbx_description
1 polymer ?
#
loop_
_entity_poly.entity_id
_entity_poly.type
_entity_poly.pdbx_seq_one_letter_code
_entity_poly.pdbx_strand_id
1 'polypeptide(L)'
;MARPSIKNTKKKKKQYKRVSVHYQHKHEILVYLDKGHTIGDALEKFYRDLDGKQRRKQQQQISKWSHNRKNIDTACETGRGSHRNLREPGTATVLSPRAEEELILWINSLRKDGAPVSRTTLKLKAKDVAAEEGLSEEQFAASPSWMQLFMQRKRMSLRTKTRQGQTTPEDAAEEGRKFVAEVLKIIVEKRCVQVFNADQTVHT
;
A
#
# COMPACT_ATOMS: atom_id res chain seq x y z
N MET A 1 -8.15 20.91 32.05
CA MET A 1 -7.00 21.37 32.86
C MET A 1 -5.87 20.35 32.74
N ALA A 2 -4.63 20.77 32.50
CA ALA A 2 -3.49 19.86 32.36
C ALA A 2 -3.05 19.32 33.73
N ARG A 3 -2.70 18.03 33.79
CA ARG A 3 -2.33 17.33 35.03
C ARG A 3 -1.03 17.90 35.62
N PRO A 4 -0.97 18.33 36.89
CA PRO A 4 0.24 18.87 37.50
C PRO A 4 1.37 17.83 37.57
N SER A 5 2.61 18.23 37.25
CA SER A 5 3.80 17.37 37.34
C SER A 5 4.36 17.37 38.76
N ILE A 6 4.27 16.23 39.46
CA ILE A 6 4.69 16.05 40.86
C ILE A 6 6.19 16.35 41.07
N LYS A 7 7.04 16.17 40.05
CA LYS A 7 8.49 16.37 40.16
C LYS A 7 8.96 17.79 39.79
N ASN A 8 8.03 18.73 39.56
CA ASN A 8 8.30 20.09 39.07
C ASN A 8 9.25 20.15 37.85
N THR A 9 9.35 19.05 37.10
CA THR A 9 10.20 18.91 35.91
C THR A 9 9.31 19.08 34.69
N LYS A 10 9.46 20.22 34.02
CA LYS A 10 8.82 20.47 32.72
C LYS A 10 9.64 19.75 31.66
N LYS A 11 9.02 18.88 30.84
CA LYS A 11 9.67 18.35 29.64
C LYS A 11 10.14 19.53 28.77
N LYS A 12 11.43 19.55 28.41
CA LYS A 12 11.96 20.56 27.47
C LYS A 12 11.15 20.50 26.18
N LYS A 13 10.81 21.67 25.62
CA LYS A 13 10.09 21.75 24.34
C LYS A 13 10.89 21.01 23.26
N LYS A 14 10.19 20.24 22.41
CA LYS A 14 10.81 19.54 21.27
C LYS A 14 11.42 20.56 20.33
N GLN A 15 12.70 20.41 20.01
CA GLN A 15 13.39 21.19 18.99
C GLN A 15 13.53 20.33 17.73
N TYR A 16 12.85 20.71 16.65
CA TYR A 16 13.01 20.06 15.35
C TYR A 16 14.27 20.60 14.67
N LYS A 17 15.39 19.91 14.85
CA LYS A 17 16.71 20.34 14.33
C LYS A 17 16.98 19.94 12.88
N ARG A 18 16.15 19.07 12.30
CA ARG A 18 16.33 18.52 10.95
C ARG A 18 15.24 19.05 10.04
N VAL A 19 15.63 19.79 9.02
CA VAL A 19 14.78 20.13 7.88
C VAL A 19 14.93 19.00 6.86
N SER A 20 13.81 18.37 6.51
CA SER A 20 13.80 17.31 5.50
C SER A 20 13.35 17.89 4.17
N VAL A 21 14.09 17.59 3.12
CA VAL A 21 13.91 18.14 1.77
C VAL A 21 13.54 17.02 0.82
N HIS A 22 12.68 17.33 -0.15
CA HIS A 22 12.22 16.38 -1.17
C HIS A 22 13.39 15.89 -2.03
N TYR A 23 13.34 14.64 -2.50
CA TYR A 23 14.35 14.09 -3.41
C TYR A 23 14.41 14.87 -4.73
N GLN A 24 13.27 15.35 -5.23
CA GLN A 24 13.18 16.19 -6.42
C GLN A 24 14.04 17.46 -6.31
N HIS A 25 13.94 18.17 -5.18
CA HIS A 25 14.74 19.38 -4.95
C HIS A 25 16.24 19.09 -4.85
N LYS A 26 16.62 17.94 -4.25
CA LYS A 26 18.02 17.51 -4.24
C LYS A 26 18.49 17.24 -5.67
N HIS A 27 17.68 16.53 -6.47
CA HIS A 27 17.98 16.23 -7.86
C HIS A 27 18.17 17.51 -8.70
N GLU A 28 17.29 18.50 -8.57
CA GLU A 28 17.41 19.79 -9.27
C GLU A 28 18.71 20.53 -8.96
N ILE A 29 19.14 20.53 -7.70
CA ILE A 29 20.44 21.12 -7.32
C ILE A 29 21.59 20.36 -7.97
N LEU A 30 21.53 19.03 -7.99
CA LEU A 30 22.61 18.21 -8.55
C LEU A 30 22.68 18.35 -10.08
N VAL A 31 21.53 18.42 -10.77
CA VAL A 31 21.46 18.76 -12.20
C VAL A 31 22.01 20.16 -12.47
N TYR A 32 21.80 21.12 -11.57
CA TYR A 32 22.40 22.45 -11.68
C TYR A 32 23.93 22.37 -11.55
N LEU A 33 24.47 21.56 -10.64
CA LEU A 33 25.91 21.34 -10.53
C LEU A 33 26.50 20.63 -11.76
N ASP A 34 25.77 19.68 -12.36
CA ASP A 34 26.20 18.97 -13.58
C ASP A 34 26.39 19.93 -14.79
N LYS A 35 25.71 21.08 -14.78
CA LYS A 35 25.89 22.14 -15.79
C LYS A 35 27.19 22.96 -15.60
N GLY A 36 28.06 22.56 -14.68
CA GLY A 36 29.34 23.21 -14.40
C GLY A 36 29.28 24.30 -13.33
N HIS A 37 28.13 24.49 -12.67
CA HIS A 37 28.00 25.45 -11.57
C HIS A 37 28.66 24.95 -10.28
N THR A 38 29.19 25.88 -9.51
CA THR A 38 29.80 25.56 -8.22
C THR A 38 28.75 25.37 -7.13
N ILE A 39 29.15 24.76 -6.01
CA ILE A 39 28.29 24.70 -4.81
C ILE A 39 27.97 26.11 -4.28
N GLY A 40 28.88 27.08 -4.49
CA GLY A 40 28.65 28.49 -4.18
C GLY A 40 27.46 29.05 -4.94
N ASP A 41 27.45 28.86 -6.26
CA ASP A 41 26.37 29.32 -7.14
C ASP A 41 25.03 28.64 -6.79
N ALA A 42 25.07 27.35 -6.43
CA ALA A 42 23.89 26.62 -5.98
C ALA A 42 23.33 27.19 -4.67
N LEU A 43 24.19 27.58 -3.73
CA LEU A 43 23.75 28.21 -2.48
C LEU A 43 23.12 29.58 -2.74
N GLU A 44 23.66 30.37 -3.66
CA GLU A 44 23.09 31.68 -4.00
C GLU A 44 21.74 31.59 -4.71
N LYS A 45 21.58 30.58 -5.57
CA LYS A 45 20.35 30.34 -6.32
C LYS A 45 19.23 29.74 -5.45
N PHE A 46 19.53 28.69 -4.69
CA PHE A 46 18.52 27.91 -3.98
C PHE A 46 18.37 28.27 -2.49
N TYR A 47 19.35 28.99 -1.91
CA TYR A 47 19.44 29.23 -0.46
C TYR A 47 19.99 30.62 -0.11
N ARG A 48 19.40 31.68 -0.69
CA ARG A 48 19.89 33.07 -0.57
C ARG A 48 19.92 33.59 0.87
N ASP A 49 18.93 33.24 1.68
CA ASP A 49 18.72 33.86 3.00
C ASP A 49 19.42 33.13 4.16
N LEU A 50 20.38 32.24 3.87
CA LEU A 50 21.08 31.48 4.91
C LEU A 50 22.21 32.29 5.56
N ASP A 51 22.26 32.27 6.89
CA ASP A 51 23.39 32.81 7.65
C ASP A 51 24.67 31.99 7.39
N GLY A 52 25.86 32.52 7.73
CA GLY A 52 27.13 31.84 7.45
C GLY A 52 27.25 30.42 8.03
N LYS A 53 26.66 30.16 9.21
CA LYS A 53 26.68 28.82 9.83
C LYS A 53 25.72 27.88 9.11
N GLN A 54 24.54 28.36 8.73
CA GLN A 54 23.54 27.62 7.96
C GLN A 54 24.06 27.31 6.55
N ARG A 55 24.69 28.30 5.89
CA ARG A 55 25.30 28.15 4.55
C ARG A 55 26.36 27.05 4.55
N ARG A 56 27.26 27.01 5.55
CA ARG A 56 28.25 25.93 5.69
C ARG A 56 27.60 24.56 5.89
N LYS A 57 26.54 24.47 6.71
CA LYS A 57 25.79 23.21 6.90
C LYS A 57 25.12 22.75 5.61
N GLN A 58 24.56 23.68 4.85
CA GLN A 58 23.91 23.39 3.58
C GLN A 58 24.91 22.95 2.52
N GLN A 59 26.08 23.59 2.45
CA GLN A 59 27.20 23.15 1.62
C GLN A 59 27.58 21.69 1.91
N GLN A 60 27.70 21.32 3.19
CA GLN A 60 27.97 19.93 3.59
C GLN A 60 26.82 18.98 3.19
N GLN A 61 25.57 19.42 3.27
CA GLN A 61 24.44 18.61 2.81
C GLN A 61 24.47 18.38 1.30
N ILE A 62 24.71 19.43 0.50
CA ILE A 62 24.81 19.33 -0.96
C ILE A 62 25.94 18.37 -1.33
N SER A 63 27.11 18.48 -0.67
CA SER A 63 28.20 17.52 -0.88
C SER A 63 27.78 16.08 -0.55
N LYS A 64 27.08 15.85 0.56
CA LYS A 64 26.52 14.52 0.89
C LYS A 64 25.51 14.02 -0.14
N TRP A 65 24.67 14.90 -0.68
CA TRP A 65 23.73 14.55 -1.74
C TRP A 65 24.46 14.18 -3.03
N SER A 66 25.54 14.88 -3.38
CA SER A 66 26.39 14.55 -4.51
C SER A 66 27.01 13.16 -4.37
N HIS A 67 27.47 12.78 -3.17
CA HIS A 67 27.97 11.43 -2.92
C HIS A 67 26.87 10.36 -3.02
N ASN A 68 25.63 10.70 -2.65
CA ASN A 68 24.48 9.81 -2.73
C ASN A 68 23.64 10.01 -4.00
N ARG A 69 24.24 10.50 -5.09
CA ARG A 69 23.55 10.92 -6.32
C ARG A 69 22.69 9.80 -6.91
N LYS A 70 23.27 8.61 -7.09
CA LYS A 70 22.56 7.44 -7.67
C LYS A 70 21.24 7.14 -6.97
N ASN A 71 21.22 7.16 -5.64
CA ASN A 71 20.01 6.92 -4.86
C ASN A 71 18.96 8.03 -5.08
N ILE A 72 19.41 9.29 -5.17
CA ILE A 72 18.53 10.43 -5.44
C ILE A 72 17.91 10.32 -6.85
N ASP A 73 18.69 9.90 -7.84
CA ASP A 73 18.22 9.72 -9.22
C ASP A 73 17.20 8.57 -9.30
N THR A 74 17.55 7.39 -8.77
CA THR A 74 16.63 6.24 -8.69
C THR A 74 15.33 6.58 -7.96
N ALA A 75 15.40 7.40 -6.91
CA ALA A 75 14.20 7.87 -6.22
C ALA A 75 13.28 8.69 -7.13
N CYS A 76 13.85 9.55 -7.96
CA CYS A 76 13.07 10.40 -8.86
C CYS A 76 12.51 9.58 -10.02
N GLU A 77 13.32 8.69 -10.61
CA GLU A 77 12.92 7.76 -11.69
C GLU A 77 11.78 6.84 -11.27
N THR A 78 11.79 6.34 -10.03
CA THR A 78 10.72 5.50 -9.47
C THR A 78 9.47 6.28 -9.05
N GLY A 79 9.36 7.56 -9.39
CA GLY A 79 8.21 8.42 -9.08
C GLY A 79 8.14 8.88 -7.61
N ARG A 80 9.22 8.69 -6.84
CA ARG A 80 9.29 9.01 -5.40
C ARG A 80 10.02 10.33 -5.13
N GLY A 81 10.15 11.21 -6.12
CA GLY A 81 10.79 12.53 -5.98
C GLY A 81 10.16 13.41 -4.89
N SER A 82 8.84 13.28 -4.67
CA SER A 82 8.12 13.98 -3.60
C SER A 82 8.37 13.41 -2.20
N HIS A 83 9.12 12.32 -2.05
CA HIS A 83 9.45 11.77 -0.75
C HIS A 83 10.57 12.59 -0.09
N ARG A 84 10.53 12.70 1.24
CA ARG A 84 11.59 13.36 2.03
C ARG A 84 12.60 12.38 2.64
N ASN A 85 12.21 11.11 2.73
CA ASN A 85 13.04 9.98 3.13
C ASN A 85 12.65 8.75 2.32
N LEU A 86 13.64 7.91 2.03
CA LEU A 86 13.43 6.59 1.42
C LEU A 86 13.84 5.53 2.43
N ARG A 87 13.13 4.42 2.35
CA ARG A 87 13.51 3.14 2.94
C ARG A 87 13.42 2.13 1.82
N GLU A 88 14.28 1.12 1.84
CA GLU A 88 14.13 0.03 0.90
C GLU A 88 12.74 -0.60 1.10
N PRO A 89 12.06 -1.01 0.02
CA PRO A 89 10.85 -1.81 0.13
C PRO A 89 11.14 -3.02 1.03
N GLY A 90 10.30 -3.27 2.04
CA GLY A 90 10.50 -4.40 2.97
C GLY A 90 11.26 -4.06 4.26
N THR A 91 12.02 -2.96 4.37
CA THR A 91 12.74 -2.64 5.64
C THR A 91 11.83 -2.38 6.84
N ALA A 92 10.53 -2.16 6.60
CA ALA A 92 9.53 -1.99 7.66
C ALA A 92 8.51 -3.14 7.72
N THR A 93 8.76 -4.24 7.02
CA THR A 93 7.93 -5.46 7.15
C THR A 93 8.50 -6.32 8.26
N VAL A 94 7.62 -6.79 9.15
CA VAL A 94 8.01 -7.66 10.27
C VAL A 94 8.15 -9.12 9.79
N LEU A 95 7.36 -9.50 8.79
CA LEU A 95 7.47 -10.80 8.11
C LEU A 95 8.42 -10.70 6.91
N SER A 96 9.07 -11.82 6.58
CA SER A 96 9.84 -11.92 5.35
C SER A 96 8.95 -11.84 4.10
N PRO A 97 9.51 -11.53 2.92
CA PRO A 97 8.76 -11.59 1.67
C PRO A 97 8.12 -12.95 1.41
N ARG A 98 8.81 -14.04 1.75
CA ARG A 98 8.33 -15.42 1.59
C ARG A 98 7.10 -15.70 2.46
N ALA A 99 7.13 -15.27 3.73
CA ALA A 99 5.97 -15.38 4.62
C ALA A 99 4.79 -14.54 4.15
N GLU A 100 5.03 -13.31 3.68
CA GLU A 100 3.96 -12.50 3.08
C GLU A 100 3.37 -13.18 1.82
N GLU A 101 4.17 -13.87 1.01
CA GLU A 101 3.71 -14.62 -0.17
C GLU A 101 2.84 -15.82 0.20
N GLU A 102 3.20 -16.57 1.23
CA GLU A 102 2.36 -17.66 1.74
C GLU A 102 0.97 -17.15 2.14
N LEU A 103 0.91 -16.02 2.87
CA LEU A 103 -0.36 -15.40 3.25
C LEU A 103 -1.18 -14.99 2.03
N ILE A 104 -0.54 -14.49 0.98
CA ILE A 104 -1.24 -14.11 -0.27
C ILE A 104 -1.80 -15.34 -0.97
N LEU A 105 -1.02 -16.41 -1.10
CA LEU A 105 -1.46 -17.66 -1.71
C LEU A 105 -2.65 -18.26 -0.96
N TRP A 106 -2.57 -18.29 0.38
CA TRP A 106 -3.65 -18.75 1.23
C TRP A 106 -4.93 -17.91 1.08
N ILE A 107 -4.82 -16.57 1.08
CA ILE A 107 -5.98 -15.68 0.85
C ILE A 107 -6.59 -15.94 -0.53
N ASN A 108 -5.77 -16.10 -1.56
CA ASN A 108 -6.24 -16.30 -2.93
C ASN A 108 -6.90 -17.67 -3.11
N SER A 109 -6.40 -18.72 -2.46
CA SER A 109 -7.06 -20.02 -2.38
C SER A 109 -8.47 -19.88 -1.82
N LEU A 110 -8.62 -19.27 -0.64
CA LEU A 110 -9.94 -19.11 -0.03
C LEU A 110 -10.89 -18.28 -0.90
N ARG A 111 -10.38 -17.24 -1.55
CA ARG A 111 -11.17 -16.43 -2.49
C ARG A 111 -11.59 -17.21 -3.74
N LYS A 112 -10.74 -18.10 -4.24
CA LYS A 112 -11.07 -18.98 -5.37
C LYS A 112 -12.22 -19.92 -5.00
N ASP A 113 -12.23 -20.39 -3.76
CA ASP A 113 -13.28 -21.27 -3.23
C ASP A 113 -14.53 -20.50 -2.74
N GLY A 114 -14.60 -19.18 -3.01
CA GLY A 114 -15.72 -18.32 -2.62
C GLY A 114 -15.79 -18.01 -1.12
N ALA A 115 -14.81 -18.42 -0.32
CA ALA A 115 -14.77 -18.21 1.11
C ALA A 115 -14.24 -16.80 1.47
N PRO A 116 -14.96 -16.01 2.30
CA PRO A 116 -14.48 -14.70 2.71
C PRO A 116 -13.38 -14.80 3.77
N VAL A 117 -12.33 -13.98 3.64
CA VAL A 117 -11.27 -13.86 4.67
C VAL A 117 -11.60 -12.69 5.60
N SER A 118 -11.92 -13.00 6.85
CA SER A 118 -12.13 -11.98 7.89
C SER A 118 -10.78 -11.45 8.41
N ARG A 119 -10.80 -10.26 9.03
CA ARG A 119 -9.60 -9.71 9.70
C ARG A 119 -9.10 -10.63 10.81
N THR A 120 -10.00 -11.30 11.53
CA THR A 120 -9.65 -12.23 12.60
C THR A 120 -8.94 -13.45 12.04
N THR A 121 -9.45 -14.03 10.96
CA THR A 121 -8.84 -15.19 10.29
C THR A 121 -7.46 -14.83 9.72
N LEU A 122 -7.34 -13.66 9.09
CA LEU A 122 -6.06 -13.14 8.62
C LEU A 122 -5.06 -12.96 9.77
N LYS A 123 -5.52 -12.44 10.92
CA LYS A 123 -4.69 -12.25 12.11
C LYS A 123 -4.14 -13.58 12.63
N LEU A 124 -4.98 -14.60 12.72
CA LEU A 124 -4.60 -15.94 13.18
C LEU A 124 -3.57 -16.56 12.23
N LYS A 125 -3.88 -16.64 10.93
CA LYS A 125 -2.96 -17.24 9.96
C LYS A 125 -1.63 -16.45 9.87
N ALA A 126 -1.65 -15.13 9.99
CA ALA A 126 -0.43 -14.33 10.03
C ALA A 126 0.44 -14.63 11.26
N LYS A 127 -0.17 -14.90 12.42
CA LYS A 127 0.57 -15.32 13.62
C LYS A 127 1.17 -16.72 13.45
N ASP A 128 0.44 -17.65 12.82
CA ASP A 128 0.94 -19.00 12.55
C ASP A 128 2.18 -18.94 11.65
N VAL A 129 2.09 -18.18 10.54
CA VAL A 129 3.22 -17.96 9.63
C VAL A 129 4.40 -17.28 10.34
N ALA A 130 4.14 -16.35 11.26
CA ALA A 130 5.19 -15.72 12.04
C ALA A 130 5.88 -16.71 13.00
N ALA A 131 5.12 -17.62 13.61
CA ALA A 131 5.67 -18.65 14.48
C ALA A 131 6.56 -19.63 13.68
N GLU A 132 6.19 -19.95 12.43
CA GLU A 132 7.03 -20.74 11.51
C GLU A 132 8.35 -20.02 11.16
N GLU A 133 8.35 -18.68 11.11
CA GLU A 133 9.58 -17.86 10.97
C GLU A 133 10.37 -17.70 12.29
N GLY A 134 9.90 -18.27 13.39
CA GLY A 134 10.53 -18.16 14.72
C GLY A 134 10.27 -16.82 15.41
N LEU A 135 9.25 -16.06 14.99
CA LEU A 135 8.86 -14.80 15.63
C LEU A 135 7.90 -15.06 16.79
N SER A 136 8.18 -14.43 17.94
CA SER A 136 7.28 -14.50 19.11
C SER A 136 6.06 -13.58 18.95
N GLU A 137 5.01 -13.80 19.75
CA GLU A 137 3.83 -12.90 19.76
C GLU A 137 4.17 -11.45 20.12
N GLU A 138 5.22 -11.25 20.92
CA GLU A 138 5.73 -9.93 21.30
C GLU A 138 6.40 -9.22 20.12
N GLN A 139 7.06 -9.98 19.24
CA GLN A 139 7.70 -9.48 18.03
C GLN A 139 6.68 -9.23 16.91
N PHE A 140 5.66 -10.09 16.81
CA PHE A 140 4.63 -9.97 15.78
C PHE A 140 3.21 -10.23 16.31
N ALA A 141 2.51 -9.15 16.63
CA ALA A 141 1.13 -9.21 17.13
C ALA A 141 0.05 -9.25 16.03
N ALA A 142 0.44 -9.22 14.75
CA ALA A 142 -0.47 -9.02 13.61
C ALA A 142 -1.47 -7.86 13.86
N SER A 143 -0.93 -6.69 14.20
CA SER A 143 -1.74 -5.54 14.63
C SER A 143 -2.72 -5.05 13.54
N PRO A 144 -3.82 -4.37 13.90
CA PRO A 144 -4.77 -3.82 12.91
C PRO A 144 -4.12 -2.91 11.87
N SER A 145 -3.13 -2.12 12.28
CA SER A 145 -2.34 -1.25 11.40
C SER A 145 -1.48 -2.08 10.44
N TRP A 146 -0.80 -3.12 10.94
CA TRP A 146 -0.03 -4.01 10.09
C TRP A 146 -0.92 -4.68 9.04
N MET A 147 -2.08 -5.23 9.43
CA MET A 147 -3.03 -5.86 8.50
C MET A 147 -3.51 -4.88 7.43
N GLN A 148 -3.85 -3.65 7.81
CA GLN A 148 -4.27 -2.62 6.86
C GLN A 148 -3.17 -2.30 5.85
N LEU A 149 -1.94 -2.09 6.32
CA LEU A 149 -0.80 -1.80 5.46
C LEU A 149 -0.42 -2.98 4.58
N PHE A 150 -0.44 -4.21 5.10
CA PHE A 150 -0.21 -5.43 4.33
C PHE A 150 -1.20 -5.54 3.16
N MET A 151 -2.50 -5.39 3.46
CA MET A 151 -3.56 -5.43 2.45
C MET A 151 -3.38 -4.32 1.40
N GLN A 152 -3.07 -3.09 1.82
CA GLN A 152 -2.81 -1.97 0.91
C GLN A 152 -1.58 -2.21 0.03
N ARG A 153 -0.45 -2.65 0.60
CA ARG A 153 0.80 -2.94 -0.13
C ARG A 153 0.59 -4.01 -1.18
N LYS A 154 -0.18 -5.06 -0.86
CA LYS A 154 -0.46 -6.18 -1.76
C LYS A 154 -1.72 -5.95 -2.62
N ARG A 155 -2.30 -4.74 -2.60
CA ARG A 155 -3.50 -4.35 -3.36
C ARG A 155 -4.70 -5.28 -3.14
N MET A 156 -4.83 -5.82 -1.93
CA MET A 156 -5.93 -6.68 -1.53
C MET A 156 -7.00 -5.84 -0.84
N SER A 157 -8.27 -6.04 -1.21
CA SER A 157 -9.41 -5.50 -0.48
C SER A 157 -10.08 -6.59 0.36
N LEU A 158 -10.55 -6.21 1.54
CA LEU A 158 -11.59 -6.97 2.22
C LEU A 158 -12.88 -6.59 1.48
N ARG A 159 -13.37 -7.44 0.57
CA ARG A 159 -14.63 -7.13 -0.11
C ARG A 159 -15.74 -7.03 0.95
N THR A 160 -16.44 -5.90 0.95
CA THR A 160 -17.78 -5.80 1.54
C THR A 160 -18.65 -6.84 0.84
N LYS A 161 -19.46 -7.59 1.59
CA LYS A 161 -20.41 -8.58 1.05
C LYS A 161 -21.18 -7.93 -0.10
N THR A 162 -20.94 -8.39 -1.32
CA THR A 162 -21.80 -8.05 -2.46
C THR A 162 -22.95 -9.03 -2.39
N ARG A 163 -24.17 -8.50 -2.48
CA ARG A 163 -25.44 -9.24 -2.38
C ARG A 163 -25.73 -10.07 -3.65
N GLN A 164 -24.68 -10.61 -4.27
CA GLN A 164 -24.75 -11.41 -5.50
C GLN A 164 -24.47 -12.86 -5.11
N GLY A 165 -25.33 -13.76 -5.59
CA GLY A 165 -25.34 -15.18 -5.26
C GLY A 165 -23.99 -15.86 -5.51
N GLN A 166 -23.75 -16.92 -4.74
CA GLN A 166 -22.52 -17.68 -4.65
C GLN A 166 -22.40 -18.70 -5.81
N THR A 167 -22.50 -18.22 -7.05
CA THR A 167 -22.32 -19.07 -8.24
C THR A 167 -21.16 -18.53 -9.05
N THR A 168 -20.18 -19.38 -9.38
CA THR A 168 -19.08 -18.97 -10.26
C THR A 168 -19.64 -18.68 -11.66
N PRO A 169 -19.03 -17.75 -12.44
CA PRO A 169 -19.55 -17.40 -13.76
C PRO A 169 -19.59 -18.59 -14.74
N GLU A 170 -18.69 -19.56 -14.59
CA GLU A 170 -18.64 -20.77 -15.43
C GLU A 170 -19.72 -21.78 -15.06
N ASP A 171 -19.96 -22.03 -13.76
CA ASP A 171 -21.04 -22.91 -13.30
C ASP A 171 -22.40 -22.32 -13.68
N ALA A 172 -22.56 -21.00 -13.55
CA ALA A 172 -23.76 -20.28 -13.96
C ALA A 172 -24.01 -20.35 -15.48
N ALA A 173 -22.94 -20.34 -16.29
CA ALA A 173 -23.06 -20.47 -17.74
C ALA A 173 -23.42 -21.90 -18.16
N GLU A 174 -22.89 -22.93 -17.49
CA GLU A 174 -23.26 -24.31 -17.73
C GLU A 174 -24.71 -24.60 -17.31
N GLU A 175 -25.11 -24.14 -16.14
CA GLU A 175 -26.48 -24.28 -15.64
C GLU A 175 -27.46 -23.48 -16.50
N GLY A 176 -27.08 -22.28 -16.95
CA GLY A 176 -27.84 -21.50 -17.93
C GLY A 176 -28.01 -22.24 -19.27
N ARG A 177 -26.97 -22.92 -19.77
CA ARG A 177 -27.06 -23.74 -20.99
C ARG A 177 -28.01 -24.94 -20.81
N LYS A 178 -27.95 -25.62 -19.66
CA LYS A 178 -28.86 -26.73 -19.33
C LYS A 178 -30.31 -26.25 -19.27
N PHE A 179 -30.55 -25.14 -18.58
CA PHE A 179 -31.89 -24.54 -18.49
C PHE A 179 -32.43 -24.12 -19.87
N VAL A 180 -31.63 -23.44 -20.70
CA VAL A 180 -32.04 -23.07 -22.06
C VAL A 180 -32.36 -24.29 -22.90
N ALA A 181 -31.57 -25.37 -22.81
CA ALA A 181 -31.82 -26.61 -23.53
C ALA A 181 -33.16 -27.26 -23.09
N GLU A 182 -33.45 -27.30 -21.80
CA GLU A 182 -34.72 -27.81 -21.28
C GLU A 182 -35.93 -26.97 -21.72
N VAL A 183 -35.81 -25.63 -21.64
CA VAL A 183 -36.87 -24.72 -22.10
C VAL A 183 -37.15 -24.91 -23.59
N LEU A 184 -36.11 -25.00 -24.43
CA LEU A 184 -36.26 -25.24 -25.86
C LEU A 184 -36.93 -26.58 -26.15
N LYS A 185 -36.57 -27.64 -25.40
CA LYS A 185 -37.23 -28.95 -25.51
C LYS A 185 -38.73 -28.86 -25.21
N ILE A 186 -39.10 -28.15 -24.14
CA ILE A 186 -40.50 -27.97 -23.74
C ILE A 186 -41.28 -27.16 -24.79
N ILE A 187 -40.67 -26.12 -25.37
CA ILE A 187 -41.29 -25.30 -26.42
C ILE A 187 -41.66 -26.15 -27.63
N VAL A 188 -40.75 -27.02 -28.06
CA VAL A 188 -40.98 -27.92 -29.21
C VAL A 188 -42.04 -28.97 -28.88
N GLU A 189 -41.94 -29.62 -27.72
CA GLU A 189 -42.86 -30.69 -27.29
C GLU A 189 -44.31 -30.17 -27.14
N LYS A 190 -44.47 -29.02 -26.49
CA LYS A 190 -45.79 -28.42 -26.23
C LYS A 190 -46.29 -27.51 -27.35
N ARG A 191 -45.52 -27.37 -28.45
CA ARG A 191 -45.81 -26.47 -29.57
C ARG A 191 -46.13 -25.06 -29.11
N CYS A 192 -45.32 -24.54 -28.18
CA CYS A 192 -45.49 -23.19 -27.67
C CYS A 192 -45.23 -22.17 -28.78
N VAL A 193 -46.26 -21.43 -29.19
CA VAL A 193 -46.16 -20.39 -30.23
C VAL A 193 -45.57 -19.09 -29.66
N GLN A 194 -45.72 -18.87 -28.35
CA GLN A 194 -45.28 -17.65 -27.69
C GLN A 194 -44.79 -17.96 -26.27
N VAL A 195 -43.68 -17.30 -25.87
CA VAL A 195 -43.08 -17.43 -24.53
C VAL A 195 -43.04 -16.03 -23.93
N PHE A 196 -43.60 -15.88 -22.74
CA PHE A 196 -43.67 -14.60 -22.03
C PHE A 196 -42.71 -14.59 -20.84
N ASN A 197 -42.13 -13.44 -20.55
CA ASN A 197 -41.41 -13.22 -19.30
C ASN A 197 -42.44 -12.98 -18.17
N ALA A 198 -42.33 -13.72 -17.07
CA ALA A 198 -43.20 -13.59 -15.91
C ALA A 198 -42.62 -12.70 -14.80
N ASP A 199 -41.41 -12.18 -14.98
CA ASP A 199 -40.77 -11.31 -14.00
C ASP A 199 -41.44 -9.93 -13.94
N GLN A 200 -41.56 -9.38 -12.73
CA GLN A 200 -42.05 -8.02 -12.53
C GLN A 200 -41.03 -7.01 -13.10
N THR A 201 -41.37 -6.39 -14.22
CA THR A 201 -40.65 -5.21 -14.72
C THR A 201 -41.17 -3.97 -14.03
N VAL A 202 -40.34 -3.31 -13.24
CA VAL A 202 -40.70 -2.03 -12.61
C VAL A 202 -40.87 -0.99 -13.72
N HIS A 203 -42.08 -0.48 -13.93
CA HIS A 203 -42.31 0.67 -14.79
C HIS A 203 -41.93 1.94 -14.02
N THR A 204 -40.89 2.64 -14.47
CA THR A 204 -40.53 3.99 -14.00
C THR A 204 -41.19 5.05 -14.84
#